data_AF-A0A3B0PRE6-F1
#
_entry.id   AF-A0A3B0PRE6-F1
#
_cell.length_a   1.000
_cell.length_b   1.000
_cell.length_c   1.000
_cell.angle_alpha   90.00
_cell.angle_beta   90.00
_cell.angle_gamma   90.00
#
_symmetry.space_group_name_H-M   'P 1'
#
loop_
_entity.id
_entity.type
_entity.pdbx_description
1 polymer ?
#
loop_
_entity_poly.entity_id
_entity_poly.type
_entity_poly.pdbx_seq_one_letter_code
_entity_poly.pdbx_strand_id
1 'polypeptide(L)' 'MSGNTRSHAMNASRRKFNVNLQKVRVDFGSGKRTLRISAKTLKTW' A
#
# COMPACT_ATOMS: atom_id res chain seq x y z
N MET A 1 3.02 -0.27 8.43
CA MET A 1 2.08 0.24 9.46
C MET A 1 1.52 -0.95 10.22
N SER A 2 1.55 -0.94 11.55
CA SER A 2 1.15 -2.06 12.41
C SER A 2 0.24 -1.59 13.53
N GLY A 3 -0.70 -2.44 13.95
CA GLY A 3 -1.55 -2.19 15.10
C GLY A 3 -2.14 -3.49 15.60
N ASN A 4 -3.15 -3.42 16.47
CA ASN A 4 -3.78 -4.60 17.05
C ASN A 4 -5.25 -4.70 16.64
N THR A 5 -5.70 -5.88 16.22
CA THR A 5 -7.13 -6.19 16.13
C THR A 5 -7.62 -6.48 17.55
N ARG A 6 -8.76 -5.91 17.95
CA ARG A 6 -9.34 -6.14 19.29
C ARG A 6 -10.68 -6.87 19.18
N SER A 7 -10.91 -7.83 20.07
CA SER A 7 -12.22 -8.47 20.24
C SER A 7 -13.14 -7.61 21.12
N HIS A 8 -14.41 -8.01 21.25
CA HIS A 8 -15.36 -7.40 22.19
C HIS A 8 -14.90 -7.49 23.66
N ALA A 9 -14.10 -8.51 24.01
CA ALA A 9 -13.43 -8.66 25.31
C ALA A 9 -12.05 -7.97 25.36
N MET A 10 -11.72 -7.14 24.37
CA MET A 10 -10.46 -6.39 24.25
C MET A 10 -9.18 -7.23 24.02
N ASN A 11 -9.31 -8.52 23.71
CA ASN A 11 -8.17 -9.39 23.39
C ASN A 11 -7.45 -8.87 22.14
N ALA A 12 -6.13 -8.72 22.21
CA ALA A 12 -5.34 -8.04 21.19
C ALA A 12 -4.48 -9.00 20.37
N SER A 13 -4.62 -8.99 19.04
CA SER A 13 -3.75 -9.73 18.11
C SER A 13 -3.00 -8.77 17.17
N ARG A 14 -1.74 -9.08 16.84
CA ARG A 14 -0.92 -8.23 15.96
C ARG A 14 -1.49 -8.22 14.54
N ARG A 15 -1.69 -7.02 13.98
CA ARG A 15 -2.15 -6.77 12.60
C ARG A 15 -1.18 -5.86 11.86
N LYS A 16 -0.97 -6.16 10.58
CA LYS A 16 -0.26 -5.27 9.64
C LYS A 16 -1.29 -4.55 8.78
N PHE A 17 -1.14 -3.24 8.64
CA PHE A 17 -1.87 -2.44 7.67
C PHE A 17 -1.01 -2.32 6.42
N ASN A 18 -1.39 -3.08 5.38
CA ASN A 18 -0.71 -3.08 4.10
C ASN A 18 -1.21 -1.93 3.23
N VAL A 19 -0.29 -1.30 2.51
CA VAL A 19 -0.62 -0.24 1.55
C VAL A 19 -1.22 -0.87 0.30
N ASN A 20 -2.25 -0.24 -0.28
CA ASN A 20 -2.81 -0.64 -1.57
C ASN A 20 -1.82 -0.30 -2.70
N LEU A 21 -0.95 -1.26 -3.03
CA LEU A 21 0.07 -1.13 -4.07
C LEU A 21 -0.45 -1.67 -5.40
N GLN A 22 -0.48 -0.80 -6.40
CA GLN A 22 -0.89 -1.13 -7.77
C GLN A 22 0.34 -1.27 -8.66
N LYS A 23 0.31 -2.23 -9.59
CA LYS A 23 1.35 -2.38 -10.63
C LYS A 23 1.04 -1.41 -11.75
N VAL A 24 1.95 -0.47 -12.02
CA VAL A 24 1.78 0.53 -13.09
C VAL A 24 3.02 0.57 -13.97
N ARG A 25 2.82 0.75 -15.28
CA ARG A 25 3.88 1.07 -16.22
C ARG A 25 4.03 2.58 -16.28
N VAL A 26 5.20 3.08 -15.92
CA VAL A 26 5.54 4.51 -16.00
C VAL A 26 6.63 4.69 -17.06
N ASP A 27 6.46 5.72 -17.89
CA ASP A 27 7.43 6.12 -18.90
C ASP A 27 8.29 7.26 -18.33
N PHE A 28 9.60 7.05 -18.27
CA PHE A 28 10.54 8.01 -17.66
C PHE A 28 11.39 8.75 -18.72
N GLY A 29 10.97 8.75 -19.99
CA GLY A 29 11.70 9.37 -21.11
C GLY A 29 12.95 8.60 -21.56
N SER A 30 13.53 7.76 -20.70
CA SER A 30 14.63 6.82 -21.01
C SER A 30 14.16 5.36 -21.15
N GLY A 31 12.84 5.13 -21.16
CA GLY A 31 12.23 3.81 -21.32
C GLY A 31 11.14 3.51 -20.29
N LYS A 32 10.36 2.45 -20.55
CA LYS A 32 9.22 2.04 -19.72
C LYS A 32 9.66 1.10 -18.59
N ARG A 33 9.29 1.44 -17.35
CA ARG A 33 9.53 0.58 -16.17
C ARG A 33 8.22 0.21 -15.50
N THR A 34 8.15 -0.99 -14.93
CA THR A 34 7.00 -1.45 -14.15
C THR A 34 7.29 -1.25 -12.67
N LEU A 35 6.49 -0.43 -12.00
CA LEU A 35 6.67 -0.08 -10.58
C LEU A 35 5.41 -0.45 -9.79
N ARG A 36 5.61 -0.67 -8.48
CA ARG A 36 4.52 -0.83 -7.52
C ARG A 36 4.33 0.49 -6.80
N ILE A 37 3.25 1.18 -7.09
CA ILE A 37 2.99 2.53 -6.60
C ILE A 37 1.72 2.49 -5.74
N SER A 38 1.66 3.31 -4.68
CA SER A 38 0.44 3.43 -3.88
C SER A 38 -0.67 4.10 -4.69
N ALA A 39 -1.93 3.67 -4.50
CA ALA A 39 -3.07 4.27 -5.21
C ALA A 39 -3.22 5.79 -4.98
N LYS A 40 -2.83 6.29 -3.80
CA LYS A 40 -2.86 7.73 -3.50
C LYS A 40 -1.81 8.50 -4.32
N THR A 41 -0.61 7.92 -4.45
CA THR A 41 0.45 8.50 -5.27
C THR A 41 0.02 8.56 -6.74
N LEU A 42 -0.70 7.55 -7.26
CA LEU A 42 -1.24 7.59 -8.63
C LEU A 42 -2.31 8.66 -8.87
N LYS A 43 -3.01 9.11 -7.83
CA LYS A 43 -4.06 10.15 -7.96
C LYS A 43 -3.50 11.56 -7.92
N THR A 44 -2.38 11.75 -7.20
CA THR A 44 -1.75 13.06 -7.00
C THR A 44 -0.79 13.42 -8.15
N TRP A 45 -0.36 12.42 -8.92
CA TRP A 45 0.51 12.57 -10.08
C TRP A 45 -0.27 12.58 -11.38
#